data_AF-T0J815-F1
#
_entry.id   AF-T0J815-F1
#
_cell.length_a   1.000
_cell.length_b   1.000
_cell.length_c   1.000
_cell.angle_alpha   90.00
_cell.angle_beta   90.00
_cell.angle_gamma   90.00
#
_symmetry.space_group_name_H-M   'P 1'
#
loop_
_entity.id
_entity.type
_entity.pdbx_description
1 polymer ?
#
loop_
_entity_poly.entity_id
_entity_poly.type
_entity_poly.pdbx_seq_one_letter_code
_entity_poly.pdbx_strand_id
1 'polypeptide(L)'
;MNEARRTHIRSIALDRDVRFLLHFTQAANLTGVVKHGLWPRRDLAAADHLAYASDYGRLDGNKDAVSVSILCVSEPRFAGGEEERRDLAPHFPTDREAEVQVFQRIEADHIPGAIVGQPGLAEPVRATLKWLSGRLRQVEFQDFGLV
;
A
#
# COMPACT_ATOMS: atom_id res chain seq x y z
N MET A 1 -21.11 3.31 -3.87
CA MET A 1 -20.72 3.44 -5.29
C MET A 1 -21.61 2.55 -6.14
N ASN A 2 -22.13 3.04 -7.28
CA ASN A 2 -22.99 2.26 -8.18
C ASN A 2 -22.17 1.40 -9.16
N GLU A 3 -22.82 0.45 -9.83
CA GLU A 3 -22.14 -0.51 -10.72
C GLU A 3 -21.51 0.17 -11.94
N ALA A 4 -22.20 1.14 -12.55
CA ALA A 4 -21.69 1.87 -13.70
C ALA A 4 -20.33 2.54 -13.41
N ARG A 5 -20.18 3.16 -12.24
CA ARG A 5 -18.93 3.79 -11.82
C ARG A 5 -17.82 2.77 -11.57
N ARG A 6 -18.14 1.61 -10.97
CA ARG A 6 -17.18 0.50 -10.79
C ARG A 6 -16.63 0.01 -12.13
N THR A 7 -17.53 -0.25 -13.07
CA THR A 7 -17.17 -0.72 -14.41
C THR A 7 -16.30 0.31 -15.14
N HIS A 8 -16.63 1.60 -15.03
CA HIS A 8 -15.85 2.65 -15.65
C HIS A 8 -14.43 2.77 -15.07
N ILE A 9 -14.28 2.75 -13.74
CA ILE A 9 -12.96 2.76 -13.09
C ILE A 9 -12.16 1.52 -13.51
N ARG A 10 -12.80 0.35 -13.57
CA ARG A 10 -12.16 -0.89 -14.01
C ARG A 10 -11.67 -0.78 -15.46
N SER A 11 -12.46 -0.19 -16.36
CA SER A 11 -12.03 0.06 -17.74
C SER A 11 -10.77 0.91 -17.78
N ILE A 12 -10.76 2.05 -17.07
CA ILE A 12 -9.60 2.94 -17.03
C ILE A 12 -8.36 2.24 -16.48
N ALA A 13 -8.51 1.43 -15.44
CA ALA A 13 -7.41 0.67 -14.86
C ALA A 13 -6.85 -0.35 -15.86
N LEU A 14 -7.72 -1.08 -16.57
CA LEU A 14 -7.33 -2.03 -17.61
C LEU A 14 -6.65 -1.34 -18.79
N ASP A 15 -7.19 -0.22 -19.27
CA ASP A 15 -6.65 0.56 -20.39
C ASP A 15 -5.26 1.12 -20.08
N ARG A 16 -4.94 1.31 -18.80
CA ARG A 16 -3.64 1.81 -18.30
C ARG A 16 -2.72 0.70 -17.77
N ASP A 17 -3.09 -0.57 -17.95
CA ASP A 17 -2.39 -1.74 -17.39
C ASP A 17 -2.10 -1.65 -15.87
N VAL A 18 -3.00 -0.99 -15.12
CA VAL A 18 -2.94 -0.92 -13.66
C VAL A 18 -3.47 -2.22 -13.09
N ARG A 19 -2.56 -3.16 -12.82
CA ARG A 19 -2.92 -4.50 -12.33
C ARG A 19 -2.95 -4.62 -10.82
N PHE A 20 -2.15 -3.82 -10.12
CA PHE A 20 -2.01 -3.86 -8.67
C PHE A 20 -1.93 -2.44 -8.09
N LEU A 21 -2.35 -2.31 -6.84
CA LEU A 21 -2.09 -1.14 -6.03
C LEU A 21 -1.15 -1.56 -4.90
N LEU A 22 -0.15 -0.73 -4.60
CA LEU A 22 0.85 -1.00 -3.58
C LEU A 22 0.52 -0.27 -2.28
N HIS A 23 0.66 -0.96 -1.16
CA HIS A 23 0.62 -0.34 0.16
C HIS A 23 2.00 -0.44 0.81
N PHE A 24 2.56 0.70 1.20
CA PHE A 24 3.87 0.75 1.85
C PHE A 24 3.72 0.63 3.36
N THR A 25 4.24 -0.45 3.91
CA THR A 25 4.18 -0.75 5.33
C THR A 25 5.51 -1.33 5.83
N GLN A 26 5.78 -1.15 7.11
CA GLN A 26 6.89 -1.82 7.78
C GLN A 26 6.61 -3.32 7.90
N ALA A 27 7.67 -4.14 7.84
CA ALA A 27 7.54 -5.60 7.97
C ALA A 27 6.96 -6.03 9.33
N ALA A 28 7.18 -5.24 10.39
CA ALA A 28 6.61 -5.48 11.72
C ALA A 28 5.07 -5.52 11.73
N ASN A 29 4.41 -4.85 10.77
CA ASN A 29 2.94 -4.85 10.66
C ASN A 29 2.39 -6.12 10.02
N LEU A 30 3.23 -6.93 9.36
CA LEU A 30 2.75 -8.00 8.47
C LEU A 30 1.84 -9.00 9.17
N THR A 31 2.14 -9.36 10.42
CA THR A 31 1.29 -10.25 11.24
C THR A 31 -0.12 -9.68 11.42
N GLY A 32 -0.23 -8.38 11.71
CA GLY A 32 -1.52 -7.70 11.82
C GLY A 32 -2.25 -7.65 10.49
N VAL A 33 -1.54 -7.30 9.41
CA VAL A 33 -2.08 -7.23 8.05
C VAL A 33 -2.66 -8.56 7.59
N VAL A 34 -1.96 -9.67 7.84
CA VAL A 34 -2.43 -11.01 7.46
C VAL A 34 -3.67 -11.43 8.24
N LYS A 35 -3.80 -11.01 9.51
CA LYS A 35 -4.92 -11.39 10.37
C LYS A 35 -6.14 -10.48 10.20
N HIS A 36 -5.93 -9.19 9.96
CA HIS A 36 -6.95 -8.16 10.08
C HIS A 36 -7.14 -7.33 8.79
N GLY A 37 -6.29 -7.50 7.78
CA GLY A 37 -6.26 -6.64 6.60
C GLY A 37 -5.60 -5.28 6.87
N LEU A 38 -5.72 -4.36 5.92
CA LEU A 38 -5.25 -2.98 6.07
C LEU A 38 -6.37 -2.09 6.60
N TRP A 39 -6.14 -1.48 7.75
CA TRP A 39 -7.11 -0.63 8.44
C TRP A 39 -6.88 0.85 8.09
N PRO A 40 -7.97 1.64 7.96
CA PRO A 40 -7.85 3.09 8.01
C PRO A 40 -7.17 3.52 9.30
N ARG A 41 -6.41 4.61 9.24
CA ARG A 41 -5.58 5.05 10.35
C ARG A 41 -6.40 5.38 11.62
N ARG A 42 -7.59 5.96 11.45
CA ARG A 42 -8.49 6.28 12.59
C ARG A 42 -8.79 5.05 13.46
N ASP A 43 -8.73 3.86 12.87
CA ASP A 43 -9.09 2.62 13.55
C ASP A 43 -7.88 1.96 14.23
N LEU A 44 -6.65 2.42 13.94
CA LEU A 44 -5.41 1.87 14.53
C LEU A 44 -5.30 2.12 16.03
N ALA A 45 -5.82 3.24 16.53
CA ALA A 45 -5.78 3.56 17.96
C ALA A 45 -6.66 2.61 18.81
N ALA A 46 -7.66 2.00 18.17
CA ALA A 46 -8.54 1.01 18.79
C ALA A 46 -8.11 -0.44 18.51
N ALA A 47 -7.03 -0.64 17.74
CA ALA A 47 -6.51 -1.96 17.44
C ALA A 47 -5.89 -2.59 18.69
N ASP A 48 -6.22 -3.85 18.93
CA ASP A 48 -5.66 -4.68 20.00
C ASP A 48 -4.30 -5.32 19.64
N HIS A 49 -3.72 -4.89 18.51
CA HIS A 49 -2.48 -5.44 17.96
C HIS A 49 -1.49 -4.34 17.58
N LEU A 50 -0.21 -4.71 17.50
CA LEU A 50 0.85 -3.82 17.10
C LEU A 50 0.64 -3.36 15.65
N ALA A 51 0.49 -2.05 15.46
CA ALA A 51 0.42 -1.40 14.16
C ALA A 51 1.27 -0.13 14.15
N TYR A 52 2.27 -0.11 13.27
CA TYR A 52 3.16 1.02 13.04
C TYR A 52 2.69 1.83 11.84
N ALA A 53 2.39 3.09 12.10
CA ALA A 53 2.17 4.12 11.11
C ALA A 53 3.41 4.38 10.23
N SER A 54 3.29 4.26 8.91
CA SER A 54 4.34 4.60 7.93
C SER A 54 4.19 6.00 7.31
N ASP A 55 3.36 6.88 7.88
CA ASP A 55 2.79 8.06 7.21
C ASP A 55 3.51 9.39 7.48
N TYR A 56 4.78 9.40 7.84
CA TYR A 56 5.52 10.65 8.11
C TYR A 56 5.47 11.66 6.95
N GLY A 57 5.14 11.20 5.72
CA GLY A 57 4.98 12.05 4.55
C GLY A 57 3.56 12.57 4.28
N ARG A 58 2.49 12.10 4.94
CA ARG A 58 1.11 12.40 4.52
C ARG A 58 0.73 13.88 4.70
N LEU A 59 0.52 14.60 3.61
CA LEU A 59 0.27 16.04 3.63
C LEU A 59 -1.21 16.40 3.84
N ASP A 60 -2.12 15.49 3.48
CA ASP A 60 -3.57 15.71 3.60
C ASP A 60 -4.14 15.51 5.00
N GLY A 61 -3.36 14.92 5.91
CA GLY A 61 -3.76 14.62 7.28
C GLY A 61 -4.95 13.66 7.41
N ASN A 62 -5.44 13.06 6.31
CA ASN A 62 -6.68 12.30 6.30
C ASN A 62 -6.50 10.89 6.89
N LYS A 63 -6.91 10.70 8.15
CA LYS A 63 -6.78 9.42 8.86
C LYS A 63 -7.88 8.41 8.52
N ASP A 64 -8.87 8.79 7.71
CA ASP A 64 -10.07 8.00 7.44
C ASP A 64 -9.92 7.01 6.28
N ALA A 65 -8.73 6.91 5.69
CA ALA A 65 -8.47 6.05 4.55
C ALA A 65 -7.15 5.29 4.65
N VAL A 66 -7.14 4.10 4.04
CA VAL A 66 -5.92 3.38 3.64
C VAL A 66 -5.39 4.03 2.37
N SER A 67 -4.12 4.40 2.41
CA SER A 67 -3.38 4.92 1.26
C SER A 67 -2.79 3.77 0.45
N VAL A 68 -3.04 3.74 -0.86
CA VAL A 68 -2.41 2.79 -1.78
C VAL A 68 -1.93 3.53 -3.03
N SER A 69 -0.93 2.99 -3.70
CA SER A 69 -0.30 3.63 -4.86
C SER A 69 -0.48 2.84 -6.16
N ILE A 70 -0.65 3.53 -7.29
CA ILE A 70 -0.83 2.92 -8.62
C ILE A 70 0.49 2.39 -9.22
N LEU A 71 1.64 2.76 -8.63
CA LEU A 71 3.01 2.51 -9.08
C LEU A 71 3.12 1.58 -10.32
N CYS A 72 3.24 2.21 -11.49
CA CYS A 72 3.71 1.52 -12.68
C CYS A 72 5.07 0.89 -12.34
N VAL A 73 5.19 -0.43 -12.42
CA VAL A 73 6.47 -1.12 -12.26
C VAL A 73 7.29 -0.86 -13.52
N SER A 74 7.79 0.36 -13.64
CA SER A 74 8.93 0.76 -14.45
C SER A 74 9.20 2.23 -14.12
N GLU A 75 10.39 2.50 -13.58
CA GLU A 75 11.17 3.75 -13.65
C GLU A 75 11.73 4.23 -12.30
N PRO A 76 12.95 4.82 -12.27
CA PRO A 76 13.65 5.25 -11.04
C PRO A 76 13.03 6.49 -10.37
N ARG A 77 11.81 6.88 -10.77
CA ARG A 77 11.24 8.22 -10.52
C ARG A 77 10.77 8.49 -9.09
N PHE A 78 10.90 7.53 -8.17
CA PHE A 78 10.67 7.77 -6.74
C PHE A 78 11.96 8.07 -5.96
N ALA A 79 12.98 8.61 -6.64
CA ALA A 79 14.10 9.32 -6.01
C ALA A 79 13.73 10.74 -5.52
N GLY A 80 12.44 11.07 -5.46
CA GLY A 80 11.96 12.35 -4.94
C GLY A 80 12.11 12.42 -3.42
N GLY A 81 13.12 13.18 -2.98
CA GLY A 81 13.37 13.47 -1.57
C GLY A 81 12.29 14.34 -0.93
N GLU A 82 12.40 14.56 0.39
CA GLU A 82 11.46 15.38 1.17
C GLU A 82 11.27 16.80 0.63
N GLU A 83 12.24 17.34 -0.13
CA GLU A 83 12.16 18.66 -0.76
C GLU A 83 11.11 18.74 -1.88
N GLU A 84 10.98 17.73 -2.74
CA GLU A 84 9.96 17.72 -3.80
C GLU A 84 8.53 17.65 -3.25
N ARG A 85 8.38 17.14 -2.01
CA ARG A 85 7.09 17.08 -1.31
C ARG A 85 6.63 18.43 -0.75
N ARG A 86 7.53 19.42 -0.61
CA ARG A 86 7.21 20.73 0.01
C ARG A 86 6.28 21.62 -0.84
N ASP A 87 6.22 21.41 -2.15
CA ASP A 87 5.42 22.23 -3.07
C ASP A 87 4.01 21.67 -3.35
N LEU A 88 3.61 20.63 -2.62
CA LEU A 88 2.30 19.99 -2.77
C LEU A 88 1.21 20.75 -2.00
N ALA A 89 0.06 20.92 -2.64
CA ALA A 89 -1.09 21.53 -1.98
C ALA A 89 -1.62 20.62 -0.84
N PRO A 90 -2.15 21.17 0.28
CA PRO A 90 -2.51 20.41 1.48
C PRO A 90 -3.61 19.34 1.32
N HIS A 91 -4.20 19.17 0.14
CA HIS A 91 -5.21 18.13 -0.12
C HIS A 91 -4.63 16.92 -0.86
N PHE A 92 -3.36 16.95 -1.25
CA PHE A 92 -2.70 15.79 -1.83
C PHE A 92 -2.12 14.92 -0.73
N PRO A 93 -2.35 13.60 -0.75
CA PRO A 93 -1.94 12.75 0.35
C PRO A 93 -0.43 12.52 0.41
N THR A 94 0.32 12.27 -0.68
CA THR A 94 1.80 12.23 -0.63
C THR A 94 2.58 12.39 -1.95
N ASP A 95 1.92 12.54 -3.09
CA ASP A 95 2.44 12.89 -4.42
C ASP A 95 1.17 13.14 -5.27
N ARG A 96 1.20 14.06 -6.24
CA ARG A 96 0.04 14.36 -7.09
C ARG A 96 -0.36 13.18 -7.97
N GLU A 97 0.56 12.29 -8.33
CA GLU A 97 0.34 11.36 -9.45
C GLU A 97 0.14 9.89 -9.06
N ALA A 98 0.36 9.50 -7.80
CA ALA A 98 0.53 8.08 -7.49
C ALA A 98 -0.41 7.48 -6.44
N GLU A 99 -1.35 8.22 -5.83
CA GLU A 99 -2.06 7.72 -4.63
C GLU A 99 -3.60 7.65 -4.76
N VAL A 100 -4.17 6.53 -4.30
CA VAL A 100 -5.60 6.24 -4.20
C VAL A 100 -5.96 6.02 -2.74
N GLN A 101 -7.04 6.65 -2.29
CA GLN A 101 -7.56 6.50 -0.93
C GLN A 101 -8.70 5.49 -0.88
N VAL A 102 -8.55 4.47 -0.04
CA VAL A 102 -9.58 3.47 0.24
C VAL A 102 -10.15 3.74 1.63
N PHE A 103 -11.36 4.28 1.69
CA PHE A 103 -12.05 4.66 2.94
C PHE A 103 -12.59 3.46 3.76
N GLN A 104 -12.43 2.26 3.23
CA GLN A 104 -12.84 1.02 3.87
C GLN A 104 -11.61 0.17 4.18
N ARG A 105 -11.77 -0.80 5.08
CA ARG A 105 -10.77 -1.84 5.31
C ARG A 105 -10.49 -2.59 4.01
N ILE A 106 -9.21 -2.80 3.72
CA ILE A 106 -8.80 -3.73 2.64
C ILE A 106 -8.60 -5.09 3.28
N GLU A 107 -9.52 -6.02 2.98
CA GLU A 107 -9.45 -7.38 3.50
C GLU A 107 -8.16 -8.09 3.10
N ALA A 108 -7.60 -8.90 4.00
CA ALA A 108 -6.33 -9.60 3.79
C ALA A 108 -6.37 -10.52 2.55
N ASP A 109 -7.54 -11.05 2.21
CA ASP A 109 -7.73 -11.87 1.01
C ASP A 109 -7.43 -11.12 -0.28
N HIS A 110 -7.60 -9.78 -0.31
CA HIS A 110 -7.28 -8.97 -1.48
C HIS A 110 -5.78 -8.81 -1.71
N ILE A 111 -4.92 -9.09 -0.74
CA ILE A 111 -3.46 -8.90 -0.84
C ILE A 111 -2.83 -10.04 -1.65
N PRO A 112 -2.37 -9.83 -2.89
CA PRO A 112 -1.87 -10.91 -3.73
C PRO A 112 -0.44 -11.34 -3.40
N GLY A 113 0.33 -10.49 -2.73
CA GLY A 113 1.76 -10.67 -2.51
C GLY A 113 2.41 -9.48 -1.83
N ALA A 114 3.73 -9.51 -1.75
CA ALA A 114 4.55 -8.44 -1.19
C ALA A 114 5.87 -8.30 -1.95
N ILE A 115 6.38 -7.08 -2.02
CA ILE A 115 7.74 -6.78 -2.47
C ILE A 115 8.54 -6.38 -1.24
N VAL A 116 9.74 -6.95 -1.07
CA VAL A 116 10.62 -6.65 0.06
C VAL A 116 11.87 -5.92 -0.41
N GLY A 117 12.21 -4.83 0.27
CA GLY A 117 13.41 -4.03 -0.01
C GLY A 117 14.68 -4.53 0.65
N GLN A 118 14.57 -5.47 1.60
CA GLN A 118 15.72 -6.04 2.31
C GLN A 118 15.77 -7.56 2.05
N PRO A 119 16.92 -8.11 1.61
CA PRO A 119 17.01 -9.52 1.22
C PRO A 119 16.72 -10.47 2.38
N GLY A 120 17.11 -10.09 3.61
CA GLY A 120 16.84 -10.88 4.82
C GLY A 120 15.35 -10.98 5.20
N LEU A 121 14.47 -10.17 4.61
CA LEU A 121 13.03 -10.17 4.91
C LEU A 121 12.21 -11.08 4.00
N ALA A 122 12.75 -11.56 2.88
CA ALA A 122 11.97 -12.34 1.90
C ALA A 122 11.36 -13.62 2.49
N GLU A 123 12.16 -14.44 3.19
CA GLU A 123 11.69 -15.68 3.79
C GLU A 123 10.74 -15.45 4.98
N PRO A 124 11.02 -14.55 5.94
CA PRO A 124 10.04 -14.19 6.99
C PRO A 124 8.70 -13.72 6.43
N VAL A 125 8.72 -12.88 5.39
CA VAL A 125 7.50 -12.38 4.73
C VAL A 125 6.76 -13.51 4.03
N ARG A 126 7.48 -14.37 3.30
CA ARG A 126 6.90 -15.56 2.66
C ARG A 126 6.26 -16.50 3.68
N ALA A 127 6.93 -16.76 4.80
CA ALA A 127 6.41 -17.61 5.87
C ALA A 127 5.13 -17.02 6.49
N THR A 128 5.06 -15.70 6.66
CA THR A 128 3.89 -15.02 7.23
C THR A 128 2.72 -14.97 6.25
N LEU A 129 2.97 -14.76 4.96
CA LEU A 129 1.90 -14.73 3.95
C LEU A 129 1.28 -16.11 3.69
N LYS A 130 1.94 -17.22 4.04
CA LYS A 130 1.37 -18.58 3.98
C LYS A 130 0.15 -18.78 4.88
N TRP A 131 -0.04 -17.95 5.91
CA TRP A 131 -1.21 -18.01 6.78
C TRP A 131 -2.50 -17.51 6.09
N LEU A 132 -2.39 -16.83 4.94
CA LEU A 132 -3.55 -16.46 4.12
C LEU A 132 -4.01 -17.64 3.28
N SER A 133 -5.24 -18.08 3.49
CA SER A 133 -5.87 -19.16 2.71
C SER A 133 -6.11 -18.77 1.24
N GLY A 134 -6.35 -19.77 0.39
CA GLY A 134 -7.00 -19.61 -0.92
C GLY A 134 -6.09 -19.39 -2.14
N ARG A 135 -4.91 -18.78 -2.01
CA ARG A 135 -3.96 -18.63 -3.12
C ARG A 135 -2.52 -18.48 -2.67
N LEU A 136 -1.59 -18.96 -3.50
CA LEU A 136 -0.16 -18.71 -3.31
C LEU A 136 0.12 -17.21 -3.47
N ARG A 137 0.77 -16.61 -2.48
CA ARG A 137 1.14 -15.20 -2.49
C ARG A 137 2.55 -15.04 -3.06
N GLN A 138 2.71 -14.14 -4.02
CA GLN A 138 4.02 -13.85 -4.61
C GLN A 138 4.84 -12.99 -3.63
N VAL A 139 6.12 -13.33 -3.46
CA VAL A 139 7.05 -12.53 -2.67
C VAL A 139 8.31 -12.35 -3.49
N GLU A 140 8.59 -11.10 -3.82
CA GLU A 140 9.71 -10.68 -4.64
C GLU A 140 10.65 -9.80 -3.83
N PHE A 141 11.95 -10.01 -3.98
CA PHE A 141 12.95 -9.07 -3.50
C PHE A 141 13.22 -8.06 -4.60
N GLN A 142 13.22 -6.78 -4.24
CA GLN A 142 13.62 -5.70 -5.12
C GLN A 142 14.60 -4.80 -4.36
N ASP A 143 15.80 -4.65 -4.91
CA ASP A 143 16.74 -3.65 -4.42
C ASP A 143 16.28 -2.26 -4.89
N PHE A 144 15.96 -1.39 -3.95
CA PHE A 144 15.53 -0.03 -4.22
C PHE A 144 16.70 0.97 -4.24
N GLY A 145 17.95 0.52 -4.05
CA GLY A 145 19.15 1.35 -4.20
C GLY A 145 19.30 2.44 -3.13
N LEU A 146 18.60 2.32 -1.99
CA LEU A 146 18.73 3.25 -0.88
C LEU A 146 19.99 2.90 -0.06
N VAL A 147 21.10 3.57 -0.40
CA VAL A 147 22.32 3.65 0.42
C VAL A 147 22.32 4.95 1.21
#